data_AF-A0AB33ZFI2-F1
#
_entry.id   AF-A0AB33ZFI2-F1
#
_cell.length_a   1.000
_cell.length_b   1.000
_cell.length_c   1.000
_cell.angle_alpha   90.00
_cell.angle_beta   90.00
_cell.angle_gamma   90.00
#
_symmetry.space_group_name_H-M   'P 1'
#
loop_
_entity.id
_entity.type
_entity.pdbx_description
1 polymer ?
#
loop_
_entity_poly.entity_id
_entity_poly.type
_entity_poly.pdbx_seq_one_letter_code
_entity_poly.pdbx_strand_id
1 'polypeptide(L)'
;MFAVDENGRVLKASKMQGVTILARFQNMDDYVGEDIHYFDKYNPLVRKENKLMQSAIEDARKVYLLHEAGIEKETSSSDSFLGFGFYANYLQLSIKQLLKKNKKRGSL
;
A
#
# COMPACT_ATOMS: atom_id res chain seq x y z
N MET A 1 6.85 2.93 4.66
CA MET A 1 6.84 4.40 4.75
C MET A 1 8.19 4.84 5.24
N PHE A 2 8.76 5.84 4.58
CA PHE A 2 10.02 6.46 4.94
C PHE A 2 9.79 7.97 5.04
N ALA A 3 10.22 8.57 6.13
CA ALA A 3 10.37 10.01 6.26
C ALA A 3 11.82 10.34 5.98
N VAL A 4 12.07 11.25 5.04
CA VAL A 4 13.39 11.54 4.49
C VAL A 4 13.66 13.05 4.61
N ASP A 5 14.90 13.43 4.88
CA ASP A 5 15.34 14.83 4.83
C ASP A 5 15.65 15.29 3.40
N GLU A 6 16.02 16.56 3.23
CA GLU A 6 16.39 17.14 1.94
C GLU A 6 17.65 16.52 1.31
N ASN A 7 18.45 15.78 2.09
CA ASN A 7 19.69 15.14 1.65
C ASN A 7 19.50 13.64 1.37
N GLY A 8 18.28 13.11 1.43
CA GLY A 8 18.01 11.68 1.24
C GLY A 8 18.19 10.80 2.48
N ARG A 9 18.47 11.39 3.66
CA ARG A 9 18.63 10.61 4.90
C ARG A 9 17.29 10.28 5.52
N VAL A 10 17.12 9.03 5.90
CA VAL A 10 15.89 8.55 6.54
C VAL A 10 15.84 9.00 7.99
N LEU A 11 14.86 9.83 8.33
CA LEU A 11 14.58 10.27 9.69
C LEU A 11 13.73 9.26 10.45
N LYS A 12 12.84 8.56 9.74
CA LYS A 12 11.95 7.55 10.33
C LYS A 12 11.53 6.53 9.28
N ALA A 13 11.50 5.26 9.64
CA ALA A 13 11.05 4.18 8.79
C ALA A 13 10.00 3.31 9.49
N SER A 14 8.95 2.93 8.77
CA SER A 14 7.93 2.02 9.28
C SER A 14 7.27 1.19 8.18
N LYS A 15 6.99 -0.08 8.47
CA LYS A 15 6.19 -0.98 7.62
C LYS A 15 4.78 -1.12 8.14
N MET A 16 3.83 -1.29 7.23
CA MET A 16 2.45 -1.62 7.58
C MET A 16 2.35 -3.12 7.84
N GLN A 17 1.84 -3.51 9.01
CA GLN A 17 1.57 -4.89 9.37
C GLN A 17 0.07 -5.16 9.25
N GLY A 18 -0.31 -5.88 8.19
CA GLY A 18 -1.70 -6.20 7.85
C GLY A 18 -2.27 -5.29 6.77
N VAL A 19 -3.47 -5.61 6.29
CA VAL A 19 -4.18 -4.89 5.21
C VAL A 19 -5.59 -4.44 5.63
N THR A 20 -5.89 -4.52 6.92
CA THR A 20 -7.20 -4.21 7.51
C THR A 20 -7.19 -2.83 8.19
N ILE A 21 -8.36 -2.32 8.57
CA ILE A 21 -8.48 -1.07 9.36
C ILE A 21 -7.72 -1.16 10.70
N LEU A 22 -7.62 -2.37 11.27
CA LEU A 22 -6.84 -2.64 12.49
C LEU A 22 -5.33 -2.83 12.24
N ALA A 23 -4.85 -2.60 11.01
CA ALA A 23 -3.44 -2.71 10.70
C ALA A 23 -2.64 -1.67 11.50
N ARG A 24 -1.44 -2.06 11.92
CA ARG A 24 -0.54 -1.22 12.70
C ARG A 24 0.75 -0.96 11.94
N PHE A 25 1.39 0.16 12.22
CA PHE A 25 2.72 0.43 11.73
C PHE A 25 3.76 -0.13 12.70
N GLN A 26 4.71 -0.89 12.17
CA GLN A 26 5.89 -1.35 12.90
C GLN A 26 7.08 -0.51 12.47
N ASN A 27 7.85 -0.03 13.43
CA ASN A 27 9.08 0.71 13.15
C ASN A 27 10.12 -0.20 12.48
N MET A 28 10.98 0.41 11.67
CA MET A 28 12.06 -0.24 10.95
C MET A 28 13.37 0.50 11.25
N ASP A 29 13.82 0.40 12.50
CA ASP A 29 14.90 1.23 13.02
C ASP A 29 16.23 1.03 12.28
N ASP A 30 16.45 -0.14 11.68
CA ASP A 30 17.63 -0.46 10.85
C ASP A 30 17.81 0.46 9.63
N TYR A 31 16.75 1.16 9.20
CA TYR A 31 16.79 2.06 8.05
C TYR A 31 16.96 3.52 8.45
N VAL A 32 16.89 3.85 9.75
CA VAL A 32 17.00 5.22 10.23
C VAL A 32 18.46 5.67 10.17
N GLY A 33 18.71 6.85 9.59
CA GLY A 33 20.04 7.41 9.37
C GLY A 33 20.71 6.97 8.06
N GLU A 34 20.18 5.95 7.41
CA GLU A 34 20.61 5.48 6.09
C GLU A 34 20.10 6.38 4.98
N ASP A 35 20.77 6.33 3.84
CA ASP A 35 20.43 7.12 2.66
C ASP A 35 19.52 6.32 1.70
N ILE A 36 18.35 6.87 1.40
CA ILE A 36 17.30 6.26 0.56
C ILE A 36 17.78 5.99 -0.88
N HIS A 37 18.78 6.73 -1.37
CA HIS A 37 19.33 6.53 -2.71
C HIS A 37 19.91 5.14 -2.92
N TYR A 38 20.36 4.50 -1.83
CA TYR A 38 20.94 3.17 -1.85
C TYR A 38 19.93 2.08 -1.52
N PHE A 39 18.63 2.37 -1.41
CA PHE A 39 17.61 1.36 -1.12
C PHE A 39 17.22 0.57 -2.37
N ASP A 40 18.18 -0.14 -2.95
CA ASP A 40 18.01 -1.02 -4.11
C ASP A 40 18.09 -2.51 -3.71
N LYS A 41 17.83 -3.42 -4.66
CA LYS A 41 18.01 -4.87 -4.47
C LYS A 41 19.43 -5.31 -4.08
N TYR A 42 20.45 -4.47 -4.21
CA TYR A 42 21.82 -4.83 -3.87
C TYR A 42 22.16 -4.49 -2.42
N ASN A 43 21.43 -3.55 -1.81
CA ASN A 43 21.58 -3.17 -0.42
C ASN A 43 21.33 -4.36 0.53
N PRO A 44 22.26 -4.67 1.45
CA PRO A 44 22.11 -5.79 2.38
C PRO A 44 20.87 -5.65 3.28
N LEU A 45 20.47 -4.43 3.65
CA LEU A 45 19.27 -4.16 4.46
C LEU A 45 17.99 -4.47 3.69
N VAL A 46 17.95 -4.22 2.37
CA VAL A 46 16.79 -4.52 1.54
C VAL A 46 16.74 -6.02 1.23
N ARG A 47 17.88 -6.64 0.96
CA ARG A 47 17.98 -8.08 0.60
C ARG A 47 17.50 -9.04 1.67
N LYS A 48 17.62 -8.68 2.95
CA LYS A 48 17.14 -9.51 4.08
C LYS A 48 15.61 -9.53 4.16
N GLU A 49 14.92 -8.55 3.57
CA GLU A 49 13.47 -8.47 3.58
C GLU A 49 12.84 -9.43 2.55
N ASN A 50 11.54 -9.71 2.70
CA ASN A 50 10.81 -10.52 1.73
C ASN A 50 10.59 -9.79 0.39
N LYS A 51 10.27 -10.52 -0.69
CA LYS A 51 10.11 -9.96 -2.05
C LYS A 51 9.09 -8.81 -2.14
N LEU A 52 7.99 -8.89 -1.40
CA LEU A 52 6.97 -7.83 -1.40
C LEU A 52 7.51 -6.56 -0.75
N MET A 53 8.24 -6.70 0.36
CA MET A 53 8.89 -5.59 1.03
C MET A 53 10.00 -4.98 0.17
N GLN A 54 10.82 -5.82 -0.49
CA GLN A 54 11.85 -5.33 -1.42
C GLN A 54 11.21 -4.46 -2.51
N SER A 55 10.14 -4.94 -3.16
CA SER A 55 9.44 -4.18 -4.19
C SER A 55 8.84 -2.88 -3.65
N ALA A 56 8.27 -2.89 -2.44
CA ALA A 56 7.70 -1.69 -1.84
C ALA A 56 8.78 -0.65 -1.48
N ILE A 57 9.97 -1.11 -1.08
CA ILE A 57 11.11 -0.24 -0.78
C ILE A 57 11.67 0.38 -2.07
N GLU A 58 11.84 -0.42 -3.13
CA GLU A 58 12.30 0.06 -4.44
C GLU A 58 11.32 1.08 -5.05
N ASP A 59 10.02 0.83 -4.91
CA ASP A 59 8.99 1.76 -5.36
C ASP A 59 9.03 3.08 -4.58
N ALA A 60 9.18 3.01 -3.26
CA ALA A 60 9.36 4.20 -2.42
C ALA A 60 10.61 5.02 -2.83
N ARG A 61 11.74 4.35 -3.10
CA ARG A 61 12.96 4.99 -3.63
C ARG A 61 12.67 5.66 -4.97
N LYS A 62 11.97 5.00 -5.88
CA LYS A 62 11.63 5.55 -7.19
C LYS A 62 10.78 6.81 -7.08
N VAL A 63 9.77 6.80 -6.21
CA VAL A 63 8.93 7.98 -5.92
C VAL A 63 9.78 9.13 -5.40
N TYR A 64 10.71 8.85 -4.48
CA TYR A 64 11.64 9.86 -3.96
C TYR A 64 12.52 10.47 -5.05
N LEU A 65 13.15 9.65 -5.91
CA LEU A 65 13.98 10.16 -7.02
C LEU A 65 13.19 11.00 -8.03
N LEU A 66 11.92 10.65 -8.28
CA LEU A 66 11.04 11.45 -9.13
C LEU A 66 10.73 12.80 -8.50
N HIS A 67 10.51 12.83 -7.19
CA HIS A 67 10.30 14.05 -6.43
C HIS A 67 11.54 14.96 -6.45
N GLU A 68 12.74 14.41 -6.23
CA GLU A 68 14.00 15.17 -6.34
C GLU A 68 14.24 15.73 -7.75
N ALA A 69 13.86 14.98 -8.79
CA ALA A 69 13.94 15.44 -10.17
C ALA A 69 12.95 16.57 -10.50
N GLY A 70 12.12 17.01 -9.54
CA GLY A 70 11.10 18.04 -9.75
C GLY A 70 9.93 17.57 -10.61
N ILE A 71 9.79 16.24 -10.82
CA ILE A 71 8.71 15.64 -11.59
C ILE A 71 7.66 15.17 -10.59
N GLU A 72 6.85 16.11 -10.09
CA GLU A 72 5.66 15.79 -9.30
C GLU A 72 4.62 15.12 -10.21
N LYS A 73 4.67 13.81 -10.32
CA LYS A 73 3.51 13.03 -10.74
C LYS A 73 2.79 12.56 -9.49
N GLU A 74 1.64 13.16 -9.22
CA GLU A 74 0.59 12.52 -8.42
C GLU A 74 0.19 11.22 -9.12
N THR A 75 0.93 10.14 -8.91
CA THR A 75 0.42 8.81 -9.24
C THR A 75 -0.63 8.49 -8.18
N SER A 76 -1.84 8.97 -8.41
CA SER A 76 -3.05 8.36 -7.90
C SER A 76 -2.99 6.87 -8.25
N SER A 77 -2.49 6.04 -7.32
CA SER A 77 -2.63 4.58 -7.37
C SER A 77 -4.06 4.17 -6.99
N SER A 78 -5.05 4.93 -7.47
CA SER A 78 -6.48 4.74 -7.23
C SER A 78 -7.20 4.19 -8.46
N ASP A 79 -6.52 4.07 -9.59
CA ASP A 79 -7.16 3.75 -10.85
C ASP A 79 -7.09 2.25 -11.16
N SER A 80 -8.17 1.55 -10.80
CA SER A 80 -9.08 0.91 -11.78
C SER A 80 -9.45 -0.56 -11.61
N PHE A 81 -8.79 -1.38 -10.75
CA PHE A 81 -9.15 -2.81 -10.67
C PHE A 81 -9.75 -3.30 -9.35
N LEU A 82 -9.36 -2.75 -8.20
CA LEU A 82 -9.88 -3.23 -6.92
C LEU A 82 -11.29 -2.70 -6.60
N GLY A 83 -11.62 -1.46 -6.99
CA GLY A 83 -12.92 -0.85 -6.69
C GLY A 83 -14.13 -1.56 -7.32
N PHE A 84 -14.02 -2.00 -8.58
CA PHE A 84 -15.14 -2.60 -9.30
C PHE A 84 -15.52 -4.00 -8.78
N GLY A 85 -14.53 -4.83 -8.43
CA GLY A 85 -14.78 -6.19 -7.93
C GLY A 85 -15.49 -6.23 -6.57
N PHE A 86 -15.13 -5.31 -5.67
CA PHE A 86 -15.79 -5.19 -4.36
C PHE A 86 -17.21 -4.63 -4.47
N TYR A 87 -17.45 -3.63 -5.33
CA TYR A 87 -18.79 -3.06 -5.53
C TYR A 87 -19.78 -4.05 -6.18
N ALA A 88 -19.33 -4.82 -7.18
CA ALA A 88 -20.19 -5.80 -7.86
C ALA A 88 -20.70 -6.89 -6.89
N ASN A 89 -19.82 -7.40 -6.02
CA ASN A 89 -20.19 -8.40 -5.02
C ASN A 89 -21.21 -7.85 -4.00
N TYR A 90 -21.06 -6.58 -3.60
CA TYR A 90 -22.01 -5.96 -2.66
C TYR A 90 -23.39 -5.73 -3.30
N LEU A 91 -23.43 -5.27 -4.55
CA LEU A 91 -24.67 -5.08 -5.30
C LEU A 91 -25.42 -6.41 -5.54
N GLN A 92 -24.67 -7.48 -5.82
CA GLN A 92 -25.28 -8.80 -6.01
C GLN A 92 -25.91 -9.33 -4.71
N LEU A 93 -25.28 -9.09 -3.56
CA LEU A 93 -25.80 -9.50 -2.26
C LEU A 93 -27.07 -8.76 -1.88
N SER A 94 -27.15 -7.44 -2.13
CA SER A 94 -28.35 -6.66 -1.83
C SER A 94 -29.55 -7.06 -2.69
N ILE A 95 -29.35 -7.34 -3.98
CA ILE A 95 -30.41 -7.84 -4.88
C ILE A 95 -30.88 -9.24 -4.46
N LYS A 96 -29.96 -10.15 -4.10
CA LYS A 96 -30.33 -11.50 -3.61
C LYS A 96 -31.14 -11.44 -2.32
N GLN A 97 -30.83 -10.52 -1.41
CA GLN A 97 -31.58 -10.35 -0.16
C GLN A 97 -33.00 -9.82 -0.42
N LEU A 98 -33.17 -8.86 -1.34
CA LEU A 98 -34.47 -8.34 -1.74
C LEU A 98 -35.35 -9.43 -2.39
N LEU A 99 -34.79 -10.22 -3.30
CA LEU A 99 -35.51 -11.34 -3.94
C LEU A 99 -35.88 -12.45 -2.94
N LYS A 100 -34.97 -12.78 -1.99
CA LYS A 100 -35.23 -13.78 -0.95
C LYS A 100 -36.31 -13.32 0.03
N LYS A 101 -36.40 -12.02 0.33
CA LYS A 101 -37.42 -11.44 1.22
C LYS A 101 -38.82 -11.46 0.59
N ASN A 102 -38.93 -11.26 -0.73
CA ASN A 102 -40.21 -11.34 -1.44
C ASN A 102 -40.70 -12.78 -1.63
N LYS A 103 -39.81 -13.76 -1.85
CA LYS A 103 -40.20 -15.18 -1.99
C LYS A 103 -40.76 -15.79 -0.69
N LYS A 104 -40.32 -15.31 0.49
CA LYS A 104 -40.85 -15.76 1.79
C LYS A 104 -42.18 -15.11 2.20
N ARG A 105 -42.64 -14.07 1.50
CA ARG A 105 -43.90 -13.38 1.78
C ARG A 105 -45.08 -13.83 0.92
N GLY A 106 -44.85 -14.65 -0.11
CA GLY A 106 -45.89 -15.23 -0.98
C GLY A 106 -46.24 -16.70 -0.66
N SER A 107 -45.90 -17.20 0.53
CA SER A 107 -46.19 -18.57 0.98
C SER A 107 -46.77 -18.54 2.40
N LEU A 108 -47.81 -17.75 2.59
CA LEU A 108 -48.77 -17.82 3.69
C LEU A 108 -50.16 -17.56 3.10
#